data_AF-A0A1M6DFY3-F1
#
_entry.id   AF-A0A1M6DFY3-F1
#
_cell.length_a   1.000
_cell.length_b   1.000
_cell.length_c   1.000
_cell.angle_alpha   90.00
_cell.angle_beta   90.00
_cell.angle_gamma   90.00
#
_symmetry.space_group_name_H-M   'P 1'
#
loop_
_entity.id
_entity.type
_entity.pdbx_description
1 polymer ?
#
loop_
_entity_poly.entity_id
_entity_poly.type
_entity_poly.pdbx_seq_one_letter_code
_entity_poly.pdbx_strand_id
1 'polypeptide(L)' 'MTVAALIATGQPEQMTFHLNRAMDNGLTQDEAGAMLSHLAFYASWPRVFSAMPVAADVFESRSQ' A
#
# COMPACT_ATOMS: atom_id res chain seq x y z
N MET A 1 -8.67 1.68 5.01
CA MET A 1 -9.02 3.05 4.56
C MET A 1 -7.82 3.97 4.43
N THR A 2 -6.99 4.15 5.46
CA THR A 2 -5.86 5.12 5.43
C THR A 2 -4.85 4.86 4.30
N VAL A 3 -4.36 3.62 4.14
CA VAL A 3 -3.39 3.30 3.07
C VAL A 3 -3.94 3.60 1.68
N ALA A 4 -5.20 3.21 1.42
CA ALA A 4 -5.87 3.51 0.17
C ALA A 4 -5.99 5.02 -0.10
N ALA A 5 -6.28 5.82 0.92
CA ALA A 5 -6.35 7.28 0.80
C ALA A 5 -5.00 7.91 0.50
N LEU A 6 -3.91 7.44 1.13
CA LEU A 6 -2.54 7.90 0.86
C LEU A 6 -2.13 7.60 -0.58
N ILE A 7 -2.39 6.39 -1.06
CA ILE A 7 -2.16 6.02 -2.46
C ILE A 7 -3.00 6.92 -3.38
N ALA A 8 -4.31 7.03 -3.09
CA ALA A 8 -5.22 7.80 -3.93
C ALA A 8 -4.90 9.30 -3.97
N THR A 9 -4.24 9.85 -2.95
CA THR A 9 -3.83 11.27 -2.91
C THR A 9 -2.37 11.48 -3.31
N GLY A 10 -1.63 10.42 -3.65
CA GLY A 10 -0.24 10.51 -4.11
C GLY A 10 0.75 10.83 -3.00
N GLN A 11 0.56 10.26 -1.81
CA GLN A 11 1.43 10.43 -0.63
C GLN A 11 2.11 9.10 -0.23
N PRO A 12 2.89 8.46 -1.12
CA PRO A 12 3.55 7.19 -0.82
C PRO A 12 4.57 7.28 0.32
N GLU A 13 5.14 8.45 0.60
CA GLU A 13 6.09 8.70 1.68
C GLU A 13 5.50 8.43 3.09
N GLN A 14 4.17 8.47 3.24
CA GLN A 14 3.49 8.13 4.49
C GLN A 14 3.09 6.65 4.56
N MET A 15 3.21 5.89 3.46
CA MET A 15 2.71 4.52 3.42
C MET A 15 3.46 3.56 4.35
N THR A 16 4.78 3.71 4.51
CA THR A 16 5.58 2.72 5.27
C THR A 16 5.03 2.48 6.66
N PHE A 17 4.75 3.54 7.42
CA PHE A 17 4.17 3.44 8.75
C PHE A 17 2.73 2.90 8.72
N HIS A 18 1.88 3.47 7.85
CA HIS A 18 0.46 3.13 7.82
C HIS A 18 0.19 1.73 7.28
N LEU A 19 1.00 1.23 6.35
CA LEU A 19 0.91 -0.13 5.82
C LEU A 19 1.35 -1.15 6.88
N ASN A 20 2.47 -0.92 7.57
CA ASN A 20 2.86 -1.75 8.71
C ASN A 20 1.76 -1.81 9.77
N ARG A 21 1.24 -0.65 10.19
CA ARG A 21 0.15 -0.57 11.17
C ARG A 21 -1.11 -1.29 10.70
N ALA A 22 -1.43 -1.22 9.40
CA ALA A 22 -2.58 -1.93 8.83
C ALA A 22 -2.36 -3.45 8.88
N MET A 23 -1.16 -3.94 8.59
CA MET A 23 -0.82 -5.35 8.66
C MET A 23 -0.79 -5.87 10.11
N ASP A 24 -0.32 -5.06 11.06
CA ASP A 24 -0.42 -5.37 12.50
C ASP A 24 -1.88 -5.49 12.97
N ASN A 25 -2.79 -4.82 12.28
CA ASN A 25 -4.23 -4.91 12.53
C ASN A 25 -4.93 -6.01 11.70
N GLY A 26 -4.17 -6.90 11.06
CA GLY A 26 -4.69 -8.08 10.37
C GLY A 26 -4.83 -7.95 8.86
N LEU A 27 -4.43 -6.83 8.24
CA LEU A 27 -4.36 -6.76 6.77
C LEU A 27 -3.29 -7.73 6.26
N THR A 28 -3.67 -8.63 5.37
CA THR A 28 -2.74 -9.58 4.75
C THR A 28 -2.01 -8.97 3.55
N GLN A 29 -0.89 -9.57 3.15
CA GLN A 29 -0.17 -9.17 1.94
C GLN A 29 -1.04 -9.34 0.69
N ASP A 30 -1.85 -10.40 0.63
CA ASP A 30 -2.78 -10.66 -0.49
C ASP A 30 -3.87 -9.58 -0.57
N GLU A 31 -4.47 -9.19 0.55
CA GLU A 31 -5.44 -8.09 0.59
C GLU A 31 -4.81 -6.75 0.21
N ALA A 32 -3.57 -6.49 0.64
CA ALA A 32 -2.84 -5.29 0.26
C ALA A 32 -2.53 -5.26 -1.26
N GLY A 33 -2.16 -6.40 -1.84
CA GLY A 33 -1.98 -6.56 -3.30
C GLY A 33 -3.28 -6.37 -4.08
N ALA A 34 -4.39 -6.93 -3.58
CA ALA A 34 -5.72 -6.72 -4.15
C ALA A 34 -6.15 -5.25 -4.08
N MET A 35 -5.87 -4.55 -2.96
CA MET A 35 -6.12 -3.12 -2.80
C MET A 35 -5.33 -2.29 -3.83
N LEU A 36 -4.02 -2.55 -4.01
CA LEU A 36 -3.21 -1.88 -5.03
C LEU A 36 -3.79 -2.09 -6.43
N SER A 37 -4.17 -3.33 -6.74
CA SER A 37 -4.79 -3.69 -8.03
C SER A 37 -6.11 -2.94 -8.25
N HIS A 38 -6.96 -2.84 -7.24
CA HIS A 38 -8.22 -2.09 -7.31
C HIS A 38 -7.98 -0.58 -7.52
N LEU A 39 -7.01 0.00 -6.80
CA LEU A 39 -6.68 1.42 -6.89
C LEU A 39 -6.05 1.83 -8.22
N ALA A 40 -5.45 0.89 -8.96
CA ALA A 40 -4.93 1.19 -10.30
C ALA A 40 -6.04 1.64 -11.25
N PHE A 41 -7.24 1.05 -11.10
CA PHE A 41 -8.44 1.41 -11.87
C PHE A 41 -9.21 2.58 -11.26
N TYR A 42 -9.29 2.67 -9.93
CA TYR A 42 -10.17 3.63 -9.24
C TYR A 42 -9.49 4.94 -8.80
N ALA A 43 -8.17 4.96 -8.66
CA ALA A 43 -7.45 6.15 -8.21
C ALA A 43 -6.52 6.71 -9.30
N SER A 44 -5.57 5.89 -9.78
CA SER A 44 -4.80 6.08 -11.03
C SER A 44 -3.65 5.08 -11.10
N TRP A 45 -3.29 4.65 -12.30
CA TRP A 45 -2.09 3.83 -12.55
C TRP A 45 -0.78 4.49 -12.05
N PRO A 46 -0.46 5.76 -12.37
CA PRO A 46 0.77 6.39 -11.89
C PRO A 46 0.89 6.42 -10.35
N ARG A 47 -0.20 6.71 -9.63
CA ARG A 47 -0.15 6.75 -8.15
C ARG A 47 0.11 5.37 -7.54
N VAL A 48 -0.49 4.31 -8.09
CA VAL A 48 -0.23 2.95 -7.62
C VAL A 48 1.21 2.52 -7.91
N PHE A 49 1.72 2.82 -9.11
CA PHE A 49 3.11 2.52 -9.45
C PHE A 49 4.12 3.25 -8.56
N SER A 50 3.85 4.49 -8.15
CA SER A 50 4.68 5.17 -7.14
C SER A 50 4.60 4.54 -5.75
N ALA A 51 3.49 3.87 -5.41
CA ALA A 51 3.26 3.21 -4.13
C ALA A 51 3.84 1.78 -4.05
N MET A 52 4.00 1.11 -5.20
CA MET A 52 4.45 -0.28 -5.27
C MET A 52 5.82 -0.54 -4.62
N PRO A 53 6.87 0.29 -4.84
CA PRO A 53 8.16 0.09 -4.18
C PRO A 53 8.04 0.14 -2.65
N VAL A 54 7.27 1.09 -2.12
CA VAL A 54 7.06 1.23 -0.67
C VAL A 54 6.33 0.02 -0.09
N ALA A 55 5.34 -0.52 -0.81
CA ALA A 55 4.66 -1.74 -0.39
C ALA A 55 5.60 -2.95 -0.41
N ALA A 56 6.43 -3.07 -1.45
CA ALA A 56 7.43 -4.14 -1.58
C ALA A 56 8.44 -4.11 -0.42
N ASP A 57 8.99 -2.93 -0.10
CA ASP A 57 9.94 -2.75 1.01
C ASP A 57 9.34 -3.18 2.35
N VAL A 58 8.07 -2.83 2.60
CA VAL A 58 7.35 -3.25 3.82
C VAL A 58 7.17 -4.76 3.85
N PHE A 59 6.76 -5.38 2.74
CA PHE A 59 6.58 -6.83 2.69
C PHE A 59 7.90 -7.57 2.91
N GLU A 60 8.99 -7.13 2.28
CA GLU A 60 10.31 -7.71 2.45
C GLU A 60 10.79 -7.59 3.91
N SER A 61 10.64 -6.41 4.52
CA SER A 61 11.04 -6.17 5.91
C SER A 61 10.31 -7.03 6.94
N ARG A 62 9.09 -7.50 6.62
CA ARG A 62 8.26 -8.34 7.50
C ARG A 62 8.42 -9.83 7.25
N SER A 63 9.12 -10.21 6.18
CA SER A 63 9.44 -11.60 5.86
C SER A 63 10.72 -12.10 6.54
N GLN A 64 11.45 -11.20 7.20
CA GLN A 64 12.62 -11.48 8.04
C GLN A 64 12.22 -11.56 9.51
#